data_AF-A0A418M1Z6-F1
#
_entry.id   AF-A0A418M1Z6-F1
#
_cell.length_a   1.000
_cell.length_b   1.000
_cell.length_c   1.000
_cell.angle_alpha   90.00
_cell.angle_beta   90.00
_cell.angle_gamma   90.00
#
_symmetry.space_group_name_H-M   'P 1'
#
loop_
_entity.id
_entity.type
_entity.pdbx_description
1 polymer ?
#
loop_
_entity_poly.entity_id
_entity_poly.type
_entity_poly.pdbx_seq_one_letter_code
_entity_poly.pdbx_strand_id
1 'polypeptide(L)'
;MYALKATRAGHEPIQLTLPARWSEVTTAQALSLIAKADELTERQIFTILTGLSVDELRPVRIPNLGNIIDGPLSFLLSVPDFTDMPAPTQLRIDGQVIDVPTNIGLESLGQKWDLDDELKDRESLGGYQNYLVAAEPLLSIYLFPVVTGENYKDISQANAFWPRLASLPCTDLLPLAAFFLASYMNLTNTGQPSLKTIRKRRWKFSWPASWFRPWMPSTRILPNA
;
A
#
# COMPACT_ATOMS: atom_id res chain seq x y z
N MET A 1 -14.74 1.48 6.58
CA MET A 1 -14.86 0.36 5.61
C MET A 1 -16.30 0.33 5.14
N TYR A 2 -16.52 0.33 3.83
CA TYR A 2 -17.85 0.43 3.22
C TYR A 2 -18.30 -0.96 2.77
N ALA A 3 -19.42 -1.46 3.33
CA ALA A 3 -19.95 -2.78 3.00
C ALA A 3 -20.92 -2.69 1.83
N LEU A 4 -20.70 -3.48 0.78
CA LEU A 4 -21.56 -3.60 -0.39
C LEU A 4 -22.32 -4.91 -0.33
N LYS A 5 -23.64 -4.81 -0.51
CA LYS A 5 -24.49 -5.98 -0.73
C LYS A 5 -24.38 -6.35 -2.20
N ALA A 6 -23.79 -7.51 -2.47
CA ALA A 6 -23.64 -8.02 -3.82
C ALA A 6 -24.32 -9.38 -3.94
N THR A 7 -24.83 -9.72 -5.12
CA THR A 7 -25.45 -11.02 -5.38
C THR A 7 -24.72 -11.74 -6.50
N ARG A 8 -24.40 -13.02 -6.29
CA ARG A 8 -23.84 -13.89 -7.33
C ARG A 8 -24.99 -14.50 -8.12
N ALA A 9 -24.84 -14.64 -9.44
CA ALA A 9 -25.89 -15.25 -10.27
C ALA A 9 -26.30 -16.64 -9.74
N GLY A 10 -27.52 -16.75 -9.19
CA GLY A 10 -28.10 -17.99 -8.65
C GLY A 10 -27.84 -18.31 -7.18
N HIS A 11 -27.13 -17.48 -6.40
CA HIS A 11 -26.71 -17.80 -5.03
C HIS A 11 -26.72 -16.62 -4.03
N GLU A 12 -26.50 -16.99 -2.76
CA GLU A 12 -26.47 -16.20 -1.53
C GLU A 12 -25.76 -14.83 -1.64
N PRO A 13 -26.18 -13.85 -0.82
CA PRO A 13 -25.56 -12.52 -0.79
C PRO A 13 -24.09 -12.61 -0.38
N ILE A 14 -23.21 -12.02 -1.20
CA ILE A 14 -21.80 -11.83 -0.88
C ILE A 14 -21.64 -10.44 -0.27
N GLN A 15 -20.99 -10.36 0.89
CA GLN A 15 -20.55 -9.09 1.44
C GLN A 15 -19.19 -8.73 0.86
N LEU A 16 -19.13 -7.64 0.12
CA LEU A 16 -17.88 -7.04 -0.33
C LEU A 16 -17.56 -5.85 0.56
N THR A 17 -16.31 -5.72 0.98
CA THR A 17 -15.84 -4.56 1.71
C THR A 17 -14.89 -3.75 0.84
N LEU A 18 -15.12 -2.44 0.79
CA LEU A 18 -14.21 -1.49 0.16
C LEU A 18 -13.64 -0.54 1.21
N PRO A 19 -12.35 -0.20 1.14
CA PRO A 19 -11.80 0.87 1.96
C PRO A 19 -12.40 2.22 1.53
N ALA A 20 -12.66 3.09 2.50
CA ALA A 20 -13.14 4.45 2.25
C ALA A 20 -12.04 5.52 2.45
N ARG A 21 -10.85 5.11 2.91
CA ARG A 21 -9.70 5.95 3.27
C ARG A 21 -8.42 5.11 3.30
N TRP A 22 -7.27 5.76 3.17
CA TRP A 22 -5.95 5.09 3.18
C TRP A 22 -5.66 4.29 4.45
N SER A 23 -6.18 4.68 5.61
CA SER A 23 -6.00 3.92 6.86
C SER A 23 -6.72 2.56 6.88
N GLU A 24 -7.54 2.28 5.87
CA GLU A 24 -8.24 1.00 5.70
C GLU A 24 -7.63 0.15 4.58
N VAL A 25 -6.67 0.70 3.83
CA VAL A 25 -5.95 0.01 2.76
C VAL A 25 -4.78 -0.73 3.37
N THR A 26 -4.61 -2.00 3.01
CA THR A 26 -3.46 -2.78 3.49
C THR A 26 -2.18 -2.34 2.81
N THR A 27 -1.04 -2.63 3.43
CA THR A 27 0.27 -2.28 2.88
C THR A 27 0.51 -2.95 1.53
N ALA A 28 0.15 -4.23 1.37
CA ALA A 28 0.23 -4.93 0.08
C ALA A 28 -0.63 -4.26 -1.00
N GLN A 29 -1.85 -3.84 -0.65
CA GLN A 29 -2.74 -3.14 -1.57
C GLN A 29 -2.15 -1.79 -1.97
N ALA A 30 -1.68 -0.99 -1.00
CA ALA A 30 -1.08 0.31 -1.26
C ALA A 30 0.15 0.22 -2.17
N LEU A 31 1.07 -0.72 -1.90
CA LEU A 31 2.24 -0.94 -2.74
C LEU A 31 1.84 -1.33 -4.17
N SER A 32 0.84 -2.20 -4.32
CA SER A 32 0.33 -2.60 -5.64
C SER A 32 -0.30 -1.44 -6.41
N LEU A 33 -1.07 -0.59 -5.72
CA LEU A 33 -1.70 0.60 -6.30
C LEU A 33 -0.68 1.65 -6.72
N ILE A 34 0.31 1.92 -5.87
CA ILE A 34 1.28 3.01 -6.09
C ILE A 34 2.33 2.61 -7.13
N ALA A 35 2.85 1.38 -7.05
CA ALA A 35 3.90 0.91 -7.97
C ALA A 35 3.42 0.85 -9.43
N LYS A 36 2.13 0.63 -9.66
CA LYS A 36 1.52 0.46 -10.98
C LYS A 36 0.50 1.55 -11.33
N ALA A 37 0.48 2.66 -10.59
CA ALA A 37 -0.59 3.67 -10.69
C ALA A 37 -0.87 4.15 -12.13
N ASP A 38 0.18 4.26 -12.96
CA ASP A 38 0.07 4.72 -14.35
C ASP A 38 -0.42 3.62 -15.33
N GLU A 39 -0.50 2.36 -14.90
CA GLU A 39 -0.81 1.19 -15.73
C GLU A 39 -2.09 0.46 -15.32
N LEU A 40 -2.62 0.76 -14.13
CA LEU A 40 -3.77 0.04 -13.58
C LEU A 40 -5.07 0.47 -14.24
N THR A 41 -5.78 -0.53 -14.78
CA THR A 41 -7.18 -0.40 -15.16
C THR A 41 -8.09 -0.38 -13.93
N GLU A 42 -9.30 0.16 -14.08
CA GLU A 42 -10.32 0.18 -13.03
C GLU A 42 -10.61 -1.20 -12.45
N ARG A 43 -10.68 -2.22 -13.33
CA ARG A 43 -10.87 -3.61 -12.93
C ARG A 43 -9.74 -4.08 -12.02
N GLN A 44 -8.50 -3.73 -12.34
CA GLN A 44 -7.34 -4.11 -11.52
C GLN A 44 -7.35 -3.38 -10.17
N ILE A 45 -7.70 -2.09 -10.14
CA ILE A 45 -7.86 -1.34 -8.89
C ILE A 45 -8.91 -2.03 -8.01
N PHE A 46 -10.06 -2.38 -8.58
CA PHE A 46 -11.12 -3.06 -7.84
C PHE A 46 -10.66 -4.42 -7.30
N THR A 47 -9.97 -5.23 -8.12
CA THR A 47 -9.44 -6.53 -7.67
C THR A 47 -8.42 -6.38 -6.53
N ILE A 48 -7.57 -5.34 -6.58
CA ILE A 48 -6.60 -5.07 -5.52
C ILE A 48 -7.33 -4.71 -4.22
N LEU A 49 -8.29 -3.79 -4.28
CA LEU A 49 -8.98 -3.29 -3.10
C LEU A 49 -9.91 -4.31 -2.45
N THR A 50 -10.59 -5.14 -3.24
CA THR A 50 -11.48 -6.19 -2.72
C THR A 50 -10.74 -7.47 -2.35
N GLY A 51 -9.52 -7.67 -2.86
CA GLY A 51 -8.79 -8.94 -2.74
C GLY A 51 -9.41 -10.09 -3.52
N LEU A 52 -10.33 -9.81 -4.45
CA LEU A 52 -11.01 -10.82 -5.26
C LEU A 52 -10.43 -10.85 -6.67
N SER A 53 -10.34 -12.04 -7.25
CA SER A 53 -9.94 -12.22 -8.64
C SER A 53 -10.99 -11.69 -9.61
N VAL A 54 -10.56 -11.44 -10.86
CA VAL A 54 -11.46 -11.00 -11.93
C VAL A 54 -12.60 -12.01 -12.17
N ASP A 55 -12.31 -13.30 -12.09
CA ASP A 55 -13.30 -14.36 -12.31
C ASP A 55 -14.31 -14.45 -11.17
N GLU A 56 -13.90 -14.14 -9.93
CA GLU A 56 -14.80 -14.03 -8.79
C GLU A 56 -15.71 -12.80 -8.89
N LEU A 57 -15.20 -11.68 -9.43
CA LEU A 57 -15.96 -10.45 -9.59
C LEU A 57 -16.91 -10.48 -10.80
N ARG A 58 -16.58 -11.20 -11.87
CA ARG A 58 -17.38 -11.25 -13.10
C ARG A 58 -18.86 -11.64 -12.88
N PRO A 59 -19.22 -12.65 -12.05
CA PRO A 59 -20.61 -13.02 -11.80
C PRO A 59 -21.32 -12.15 -10.75
N VAL A 60 -20.63 -11.17 -10.15
CA VAL A 60 -21.15 -10.35 -9.06
C VAL A 60 -22.00 -9.21 -9.62
N ARG A 61 -23.23 -9.09 -9.12
CA ARG A 61 -24.12 -7.97 -9.41
C ARG A 61 -24.16 -7.02 -8.22
N ILE A 62 -23.78 -5.77 -8.46
CA ILE A 62 -23.85 -4.68 -7.49
C ILE A 62 -24.81 -3.63 -8.05
N PRO A 63 -26.03 -3.52 -7.50
CA PRO A 63 -26.96 -2.47 -7.90
C PRO A 63 -26.32 -1.09 -7.68
N ASN A 64 -26.44 -0.18 -8.64
CA ASN A 64 -25.89 1.19 -8.56
C ASN A 64 -24.37 1.28 -8.34
N LEU A 65 -23.60 0.34 -8.91
CA LEU A 65 -22.14 0.26 -8.78
C LEU A 65 -21.40 1.60 -8.96
N GLY A 66 -21.79 2.40 -9.96
CA GLY A 66 -21.17 3.72 -10.22
C GLY A 66 -21.27 4.66 -9.00
N ASN A 67 -22.50 4.92 -8.54
CA ASN A 67 -22.75 5.79 -7.37
C ASN A 67 -22.08 5.28 -6.09
N ILE A 68 -21.96 3.96 -5.97
CA ILE A 68 -21.39 3.28 -4.80
C ILE A 68 -19.87 3.40 -4.75
N ILE A 69 -19.20 3.58 -5.88
CA ILE A 69 -17.74 3.61 -5.95
C ILE A 69 -17.21 5.04 -5.92
N ASP A 70 -17.91 5.99 -6.54
CA ASP A 70 -17.44 7.39 -6.64
C ASP A 70 -17.19 8.02 -5.26
N GLY A 71 -18.02 7.71 -4.27
CA GLY A 71 -17.83 8.21 -2.90
C GLY A 71 -16.65 7.52 -2.18
N PRO A 72 -16.73 6.21 -1.91
CA PRO A 72 -15.72 5.47 -1.16
C PRO A 72 -14.34 5.44 -1.81
N LEU A 73 -14.19 5.55 -3.13
CA LEU A 73 -12.88 5.52 -3.80
C LEU A 73 -12.29 6.91 -4.05
N SER A 74 -12.99 7.99 -3.68
CA SER A 74 -12.49 9.37 -3.84
C SER A 74 -11.15 9.62 -3.15
N PHE A 75 -10.82 8.89 -2.08
CA PHE A 75 -9.53 9.01 -1.39
C PHE A 75 -8.32 8.62 -2.26
N LEU A 76 -8.52 7.82 -3.32
CA LEU A 76 -7.46 7.43 -4.25
C LEU A 76 -6.99 8.60 -5.14
N LEU A 77 -7.79 9.67 -5.23
CA LEU A 77 -7.43 10.89 -5.96
C LEU A 77 -6.28 11.66 -5.29
N SER A 78 -6.00 11.38 -4.02
CA SER A 78 -4.94 12.02 -3.25
C SER A 78 -4.21 10.99 -2.40
N VAL A 79 -3.16 10.38 -2.98
CA VAL A 79 -2.22 9.53 -2.23
C VAL A 79 -1.50 10.38 -1.18
N PRO A 80 -1.52 10.02 0.11
CA PRO A 80 -0.81 10.74 1.14
C PRO A 80 0.70 10.59 0.95
N ASP A 81 1.45 11.59 1.40
CA ASP A 81 2.89 11.47 1.50
C ASP A 81 3.23 10.72 2.80
N PHE A 82 3.48 9.41 2.70
CA PHE A 82 3.78 8.59 3.86
C PHE A 82 5.09 9.00 4.56
N THR A 83 5.96 9.77 3.90
CA THR A 83 7.19 10.29 4.51
C THR A 83 6.94 11.48 5.44
N ASP A 84 5.85 12.22 5.21
CA ASP A 84 5.40 13.33 6.06
C ASP A 84 4.56 12.84 7.26
N MET A 85 4.16 11.57 7.27
CA MET A 85 3.39 10.97 8.36
C MET A 85 4.32 10.56 9.51
N PRO A 86 3.91 10.73 10.78
CA PRO A 86 4.70 10.25 11.90
C PRO A 86 4.76 8.72 11.87
N ALA A 87 5.98 8.16 11.98
CA ALA A 87 6.14 6.74 12.19
C ALA A 87 5.50 6.34 13.53
N PRO A 88 4.70 5.25 13.58
CA PRO A 88 4.09 4.81 14.82
C PRO A 88 5.18 4.35 15.80
N THR A 89 5.00 4.69 17.08
CA THR A 89 5.86 4.18 18.16
C THR A 89 5.46 2.77 18.61
N GLN A 90 4.23 2.36 18.31
CA GLN A 90 3.67 1.05 18.62
C GLN A 90 2.89 0.52 17.43
N LEU A 91 3.00 -0.79 17.17
CA LEU A 91 2.22 -1.49 16.16
C LEU A 91 1.37 -2.57 16.79
N ARG A 92 0.19 -2.80 16.22
CA ARG A 92 -0.66 -3.92 16.62
C ARG A 92 -0.59 -5.01 15.55
N ILE A 93 -0.02 -6.16 15.91
CA ILE A 93 0.18 -7.31 15.01
C ILE A 93 -0.42 -8.53 15.69
N ASP A 94 -1.37 -9.19 15.03
CA ASP A 94 -2.07 -10.38 15.55
C ASP A 94 -2.66 -10.18 16.97
N GLY A 95 -3.16 -8.97 17.23
CA GLY A 95 -3.76 -8.59 18.51
C GLY A 95 -2.76 -8.14 19.57
N GLN A 96 -1.47 -8.44 19.40
CA GLN A 96 -0.38 -8.01 20.28
C GLN A 96 0.06 -6.59 19.94
N VAL A 97 0.34 -5.80 20.98
CA VAL A 97 0.97 -4.48 20.83
C VAL A 97 2.49 -4.66 20.98
N ILE A 98 3.24 -4.20 19.98
CA ILE A 98 4.70 -4.21 19.97
C ILE A 98 5.24 -2.79 19.95
N ASP A 99 6.32 -2.55 20.69
CA ASP A 99 7.06 -1.29 20.61
C ASP A 99 7.95 -1.33 19.36
N VAL A 100 7.88 -0.27 18.56
CA VAL A 100 8.68 -0.15 17.35
C VAL A 100 10.13 0.18 17.72
N PRO A 101 11.12 -0.52 17.16
CA PRO A 101 12.53 -0.23 17.43
C PRO A 101 12.89 1.16 16.91
N THR A 102 13.35 2.02 17.82
CA THR A 102 13.80 3.39 17.49
C THR A 102 15.29 3.47 17.21
N ASN A 103 16.08 2.48 17.66
CA ASN A 103 17.52 2.45 17.52
C ASN A 103 17.93 1.41 16.47
N ILE A 104 18.04 1.86 15.21
CA ILE A 104 18.21 1.01 14.01
C ILE A 104 19.70 0.74 13.71
N GLY A 105 20.56 0.68 14.74
CA GLY A 105 21.98 0.35 14.61
C GLY A 105 22.43 -0.80 15.51
N LEU A 106 21.46 -1.52 16.09
CA LEU A 106 21.68 -2.67 16.98
C LEU A 106 21.28 -4.00 16.31
N GLU A 107 21.03 -3.98 15.01
CA GLU A 107 20.78 -5.17 14.23
C GLU A 107 21.98 -6.13 14.26
N SER A 108 21.69 -7.42 14.15
CA SER A 108 22.75 -8.40 13.98
C SER A 108 23.46 -8.18 12.64
N LEU A 109 24.73 -8.60 12.56
CA LEU A 109 25.50 -8.51 11.31
C LEU A 109 24.80 -9.22 10.14
N GLY A 110 24.10 -10.33 10.42
CA GLY A 110 23.32 -11.06 9.42
C GLY A 110 22.12 -10.25 8.89
N GLN A 111 21.38 -9.57 9.78
CA GLN A 111 20.29 -8.68 9.35
C GLN A 111 20.80 -7.56 8.46
N LYS A 112 21.97 -6.99 8.79
CA LYS A 112 22.58 -5.94 7.98
C LYS A 112 22.97 -6.44 6.60
N TRP A 113 23.66 -7.57 6.51
CA TRP A 113 24.08 -8.13 5.21
C TRP A 113 22.91 -8.51 4.33
N ASP A 114 21.91 -9.21 4.87
CA ASP A 114 20.72 -9.59 4.12
C ASP A 114 19.95 -8.35 3.62
N LEU A 115 19.86 -7.30 4.45
CA LEU A 115 19.23 -6.04 4.03
C LEU A 115 20.04 -5.34 2.93
N ASP A 116 21.37 -5.25 3.07
CA ASP A 116 22.25 -4.66 2.07
C ASP A 116 22.10 -5.39 0.71
N ASP A 117 22.06 -6.71 0.71
CA ASP A 117 21.87 -7.54 -0.48
C ASP A 117 20.48 -7.33 -1.11
N GLU A 118 19.39 -7.37 -0.32
CA GLU A 118 18.04 -7.14 -0.82
C GLU A 118 17.85 -5.73 -1.40
N LEU A 119 18.40 -4.70 -0.75
CA LEU A 119 18.31 -3.32 -1.24
C LEU A 119 19.09 -3.13 -2.54
N LYS A 120 20.24 -3.81 -2.67
CA LYS A 120 21.06 -3.79 -3.88
C LYS A 120 20.37 -4.50 -5.05
N ASP A 121 19.79 -5.67 -4.82
CA ASP A 121 19.04 -6.40 -5.86
C ASP A 121 17.84 -5.60 -6.39
N ARG A 122 17.22 -4.82 -5.52
CA ARG A 122 16.09 -3.93 -5.84
C ARG A 122 16.50 -2.58 -6.40
N GLU A 123 17.79 -2.26 -6.50
CA GLU A 123 18.28 -0.98 -7.04
C GLU A 123 17.78 -0.73 -8.47
N SER A 124 17.69 -1.80 -9.27
CA SER A 124 17.17 -1.75 -10.64
C SER A 124 15.70 -1.32 -10.77
N LEU A 125 14.93 -1.37 -9.68
CA LEU A 125 13.48 -1.11 -9.66
C LEU A 125 13.09 0.33 -9.27
N GLY A 126 14.07 1.22 -9.13
CA GLY A 126 13.81 2.61 -8.73
C GLY A 126 14.79 3.18 -7.71
N GLY A 127 15.89 2.47 -7.45
CA GLY A 127 16.96 2.86 -6.53
C GLY A 127 16.69 2.44 -5.09
N TYR A 128 17.75 2.08 -4.38
CA TYR A 128 17.76 1.75 -2.94
C TYR A 128 17.24 2.88 -2.03
N GLN A 129 17.00 4.08 -2.58
CA GLN A 129 16.49 5.25 -1.88
C GLN A 129 14.95 5.34 -1.86
N ASN A 130 14.25 4.43 -2.55
CA ASN A 130 12.79 4.44 -2.58
C ASN A 130 12.21 3.54 -1.47
N TYR A 131 11.66 4.16 -0.42
CA TYR A 131 11.06 3.42 0.70
C TYR A 131 9.91 2.51 0.29
N LEU A 132 9.21 2.77 -0.82
CA LEU A 132 8.14 1.89 -1.30
C LEU A 132 8.70 0.57 -1.83
N VAL A 133 9.86 0.62 -2.49
CA VAL A 133 10.55 -0.57 -3.01
C VAL A 133 11.26 -1.33 -1.88
N ALA A 134 11.82 -0.57 -0.94
CA ALA A 134 12.52 -1.09 0.23
C ALA A 134 11.60 -1.52 1.38
N ALA A 135 10.30 -1.24 1.31
CA ALA A 135 9.37 -1.46 2.42
C ALA A 135 9.37 -2.91 2.91
N GLU A 136 9.28 -3.86 1.98
CA GLU A 136 9.24 -5.30 2.29
C GLU A 136 10.48 -5.76 3.07
N PRO A 137 11.71 -5.62 2.54
CA PRO A 137 12.90 -6.09 3.27
C PRO A 137 13.14 -5.29 4.54
N LEU A 138 12.95 -3.97 4.54
CA LEU A 138 13.15 -3.15 5.74
C LEU A 138 12.22 -3.57 6.88
N LEU A 139 10.92 -3.62 6.61
CA LEU A 139 9.95 -3.93 7.65
C LEU A 139 10.09 -5.37 8.12
N SER A 140 10.30 -6.31 7.21
CA SER A 140 10.36 -7.73 7.55
C SER A 140 11.63 -8.07 8.35
N ILE A 141 12.79 -7.55 7.96
CA ILE A 141 14.06 -7.83 8.65
C ILE A 141 14.10 -7.16 10.03
N TYR A 142 13.69 -5.89 10.14
CA TYR A 142 13.73 -5.17 11.41
C TYR A 142 12.63 -5.60 12.40
N LEU A 143 11.42 -5.88 11.92
CA LEU A 143 10.31 -6.24 12.80
C LEU A 143 10.25 -7.72 13.15
N PHE A 144 10.84 -8.62 12.35
CA PHE A 144 10.81 -10.06 12.62
C PHE A 144 11.20 -10.41 14.07
N PRO A 145 12.42 -10.09 14.56
CA PRO A 145 12.82 -10.50 15.91
C PRO A 145 12.01 -9.80 17.01
N VAL A 146 11.51 -8.59 16.74
CA VAL A 146 10.70 -7.82 17.69
C VAL A 146 9.31 -8.45 17.87
N VAL A 147 8.73 -8.95 16.78
CA VAL A 147 7.38 -9.53 16.80
C VAL A 147 7.40 -10.99 17.25
N THR A 148 8.34 -11.79 16.74
CA THR A 148 8.39 -13.22 17.05
C THR A 148 9.12 -13.52 18.36
N GLY A 149 9.98 -12.61 18.82
CA GLY A 149 10.91 -12.88 19.92
C GLY A 149 12.02 -13.86 19.55
N GLU A 150 12.10 -14.28 18.29
CA GLU A 150 13.11 -15.22 17.79
C GLU A 150 14.33 -14.48 17.25
N ASN A 151 15.50 -15.11 17.37
CA ASN A 151 16.71 -14.60 16.72
C ASN A 151 16.58 -14.73 15.21
N TYR A 152 16.91 -13.65 14.49
CA TYR A 152 17.01 -13.64 13.05
C TYR A 152 18.14 -14.57 12.57
N LYS A 153 17.81 -15.51 11.67
CA LYS A 153 18.76 -16.50 11.11
C LYS A 153 19.09 -16.22 9.65
N ASP A 154 18.07 -15.96 8.84
CA ASP A 154 18.21 -15.75 7.40
C ASP A 154 17.01 -15.00 6.81
N ILE A 155 17.19 -14.52 5.58
CA ILE A 155 16.18 -13.78 4.81
C ILE A 155 14.88 -14.57 4.55
N SER A 156 14.92 -15.91 4.56
CA SER A 156 13.71 -16.71 4.32
C SER A 156 12.70 -16.52 5.45
N GLN A 157 13.16 -16.29 6.69
CA GLN A 157 12.29 -15.97 7.81
C GLN A 157 11.57 -14.62 7.63
N ALA A 158 12.30 -13.59 7.19
CA ALA A 158 11.73 -12.29 6.88
C ALA A 158 10.72 -12.38 5.72
N ASN A 159 11.06 -13.09 4.65
CA ASN A 159 10.16 -13.28 3.51
C ASN A 159 8.88 -14.04 3.88
N ALA A 160 8.99 -15.08 4.73
CA ALA A 160 7.82 -15.78 5.25
C ALA A 160 6.96 -14.92 6.20
N PHE A 161 7.56 -13.90 6.82
CA PHE A 161 6.90 -12.98 7.73
C PHE A 161 6.17 -11.84 7.00
N TRP A 162 6.65 -11.44 5.82
CA TRP A 162 6.09 -10.33 5.04
C TRP A 162 4.57 -10.38 4.84
N PRO A 163 3.93 -11.50 4.47
CA PRO A 163 2.48 -11.54 4.28
C PRO A 163 1.67 -11.08 5.50
N ARG A 164 2.19 -11.30 6.72
CA ARG A 164 1.55 -10.83 7.96
C ARG A 164 1.63 -9.31 8.05
N LEU A 165 2.81 -8.74 7.82
CA LEU A 165 3.01 -7.29 7.79
C LEU A 165 2.21 -6.63 6.67
N ALA A 166 2.25 -7.19 5.47
CA ALA A 166 1.58 -6.67 4.29
C ALA A 166 0.06 -6.54 4.46
N SER A 167 -0.54 -7.30 5.37
CA SER A 167 -1.96 -7.24 5.71
C SER A 167 -2.34 -6.06 6.62
N LEU A 168 -1.36 -5.43 7.28
CA LEU A 168 -1.57 -4.28 8.17
C LEU A 168 -1.87 -2.99 7.39
N PRO A 169 -2.52 -1.99 8.02
CA PRO A 169 -2.80 -0.70 7.40
C PRO A 169 -1.55 -0.02 6.85
N CYS A 170 -1.63 0.46 5.61
CA CYS A 170 -0.49 1.11 4.96
C CYS A 170 -0.08 2.42 5.65
N THR A 171 -1.00 3.09 6.33
CA THR A 171 -0.73 4.30 7.13
C THR A 171 0.14 4.04 8.34
N ASP A 172 0.28 2.79 8.77
CA ASP A 172 1.09 2.44 9.93
C ASP A 172 2.47 1.96 9.45
N LEU A 173 2.50 1.09 8.44
CA LEU A 173 3.75 0.47 7.98
C LEU A 173 4.55 1.31 6.99
N LEU A 174 3.94 2.06 6.08
CA LEU A 174 4.71 2.83 5.09
C LEU A 174 5.49 4.00 5.69
N PRO A 175 4.96 4.77 6.66
CA PRO A 175 5.76 5.76 7.38
C PRO A 175 6.91 5.11 8.15
N LEU A 176 6.67 3.89 8.67
CA LEU A 176 7.71 3.14 9.35
C LEU A 176 8.82 2.68 8.40
N ALA A 177 8.47 2.19 7.21
CA ALA A 177 9.44 1.86 6.17
C ALA A 177 10.28 3.09 5.77
N ALA A 178 9.65 4.25 5.63
CA ALA A 178 10.36 5.50 5.36
C ALA A 178 11.33 5.87 6.50
N PHE A 179 10.91 5.73 7.75
CA PHE A 179 11.76 5.95 8.92
C PHE A 179 12.94 4.98 8.98
N PHE A 180 12.70 3.68 8.73
CA PHE A 180 13.74 2.65 8.70
C PHE A 180 14.76 2.91 7.61
N LEU A 181 14.30 3.26 6.40
CA LEU A 181 15.20 3.61 5.31
C LEU A 181 16.04 4.84 5.65
N ALA A 182 15.43 5.90 6.17
CA ALA A 182 16.14 7.12 6.54
C ALA A 182 17.23 6.83 7.58
N SER A 183 16.92 6.01 8.58
CA SER A 183 17.86 5.61 9.63
C SER A 183 19.01 4.76 9.08
N TYR A 184 18.69 3.77 8.24
CA TYR A 184 19.67 2.96 7.54
C TYR A 184 20.65 3.81 6.70
N MET A 185 20.11 4.77 5.95
CA MET A 185 20.90 5.69 5.11
C MET A 185 21.79 6.64 5.94
N ASN A 186 21.40 6.96 7.17
CA ASN A 186 22.22 7.76 8.07
C ASN A 186 23.39 6.95 8.66
N LEU A 187 23.24 5.64 8.81
CA LEU A 187 24.28 4.75 9.31
C LEU A 187 25.31 4.38 8.24
N THR A 188 24.87 4.26 6.99
CA THR A 188 25.76 3.95 5.86
C THR A 188 26.49 5.18 5.32
N ASN A 189 25.97 6.39 5.53
CA ASN A 189 26.64 7.61 5.12
C ASN A 189 27.77 8.00 6.07
N THR A 190 29.00 7.69 5.68
CA THR A 190 30.25 8.23 6.23
C THR A 190 30.48 9.73 5.93
N GLY A 191 29.41 10.52 5.69
CA GLY A 191 29.48 11.98 5.58
C GLY A 191 28.92 12.63 4.31
N GLN A 192 28.18 11.93 3.45
CA GLN A 192 27.50 12.58 2.31
C GLN A 192 25.96 12.46 2.40
N PRO A 193 25.25 13.49 2.90
CA PRO A 193 23.80 13.46 2.88
C PRO A 193 23.30 13.55 1.44
N SER A 194 22.67 12.48 0.92
CA SER A 194 21.87 12.56 -0.30
C SER A 194 20.56 11.79 -0.16
N LEU A 195 19.64 12.33 0.64
CA LEU A 195 18.23 11.99 0.45
C LEU A 195 17.75 12.77 -0.77
N LYS A 196 17.67 12.11 -1.93
CA LYS A 196 16.94 12.68 -3.05
C LYS A 196 15.47 12.73 -2.66
N THR A 197 14.99 13.91 -2.33
CA THR A 197 13.56 14.17 -2.18
C THR A 197 12.90 13.75 -3.49
N ILE A 198 12.07 12.70 -3.44
CA ILE A 198 11.25 12.32 -4.58
C ILE A 198 10.39 13.54 -4.88
N ARG A 199 10.65 14.21 -6.01
CA ARG A 199 9.82 15.33 -6.45
C ARG A 199 8.39 14.83 -6.48
N LYS A 200 7.49 15.52 -5.77
CA LYS A 200 6.04 15.27 -5.74
C LYS A 200 5.55 15.06 -7.16
N ARG A 201 5.49 13.81 -7.63
CA ARG A 201 4.72 13.47 -8.82
C ARG A 201 3.29 13.74 -8.40
N ARG A 202 2.71 14.83 -8.89
CA ARG A 202 1.26 14.97 -8.91
C ARG A 202 0.77 13.80 -9.75
N TRP A 203 0.43 12.70 -9.09
CA TRP A 203 -0.16 11.53 -9.72
C TRP A 203 -1.40 12.03 -10.46
N LYS A 204 -1.29 12.11 -11.78
CA LYS A 204 -2.44 12.39 -12.63
C LYS A 204 -3.16 11.07 -12.77
N PHE A 205 -3.86 10.67 -11.71
CA PHE A 205 -4.88 9.66 -11.81
C PHE A 205 -5.97 10.24 -12.71
N SER A 206 -5.82 10.08 -14.03
CA SER A 206 -6.90 10.31 -14.96
C SER A 206 -7.84 9.12 -14.84
N TRP A 207 -8.65 9.10 -13.79
CA TRP A 207 -9.88 8.33 -13.83
C TRP A 207 -10.56 8.71 -15.13
N PRO A 208 -10.88 7.74 -16.01
CA PRO A 208 -11.56 8.10 -17.23
C PRO A 208 -12.84 8.79 -16.78
N ALA A 209 -13.04 9.99 -17.32
CA ALA A 209 -14.22 10.80 -17.00
C ALA A 209 -15.52 10.03 -17.27
N SER A 210 -15.49 8.83 -17.87
CA SER A 210 -16.60 7.92 -18.06
C SER A 210 -17.29 7.42 -16.77
N TRP A 211 -16.67 7.48 -15.59
CA TRP A 211 -17.41 7.27 -14.33
C TRP A 211 -18.23 8.51 -13.96
N PHE A 212 -17.65 9.70 -14.14
CA PHE A 212 -18.28 10.98 -13.79
C PHE A 212 -19.21 11.57 -14.88
N ARG A 213 -19.11 11.13 -16.15
CA ARG A 213 -19.81 11.71 -17.31
C ARG A 213 -21.20 11.14 -17.65
N PRO A 214 -21.67 9.94 -17.27
CA PRO A 214 -22.97 9.48 -17.75
C PRO A 214 -24.16 10.23 -17.11
N TRP A 215 -23.93 10.99 -16.04
CA TRP A 215 -24.98 11.53 -15.17
C TRP A 215 -25.12 13.05 -15.16
N MET A 216 -24.24 13.78 -15.87
CA MET A 216 -24.67 15.10 -16.30
C MET A 216 -25.77 14.85 -17.33
N PRO A 217 -27.03 15.30 -17.10
CA PRO A 217 -28.00 15.31 -18.17
C PRO A 217 -27.29 16.04 -19.30
N SER A 218 -27.13 15.37 -20.45
CA SER A 218 -26.70 16.08 -21.64
C SER A 218 -27.66 17.24 -21.74
N THR A 219 -27.19 18.46 -21.46
CA THR A 219 -27.90 19.65 -21.89
C THR A 219 -27.84 19.56 -23.40
N ARG A 220 -28.75 18.78 -23.98
CA ARG A 220 -29.26 19.01 -25.31
C ARG A 220 -29.85 20.39 -25.17
N ILE A 221 -29.01 21.38 -25.46
CA ILE A 221 -29.48 22.65 -25.96
C ILE A 221 -30.31 22.24 -27.17
N LEU A 222 -31.63 22.17 -26.99
CA LEU A 222 -32.54 22.06 -28.11
C LEU A 222 -32.21 23.27 -28.99
N PRO A 223 -31.85 23.08 -30.27
CA PRO A 223 -31.75 24.21 -31.16
C PRO A 223 -33.13 24.88 -31.19
N ASN A 224 -33.18 26.15 -30.77
CA ASN A 224 -34.27 27.02 -31.14
C ASN A 224 -34.16 27.26 -32.65
N ALA A 225 -34.92 26.51 -33.44
CA ALA A 225 -35.43 26.88 -34.76
C ALA A 225 -36.23 25.70 -35.34
#